data_AF-A0A5N6E648-F1
#
_entry.id   AF-A0A5N6E648-F1
#
_cell.length_a   1.000
_cell.length_b   1.000
_cell.length_c   1.000
_cell.angle_alpha   90.00
_cell.angle_beta   90.00
_cell.angle_gamma   90.00
#
_symmetry.space_group_name_H-M   'P 1'
#
loop_
_entity.id
_entity.type
_entity.pdbx_description
1 polymer ?
#
loop_
_entity_poly.entity_id
_entity_poly.type
_entity_poly.pdbx_seq_one_letter_code
_entity_poly.pdbx_strand_id
1 'polypeptide(L)'
;MPPLRTFSPRLLRPSRTITAPIRNLRPLSTCLPKHPSPVRSTTTKPLSLYAPQFTTQARWGSTQTSSGKSQADLMVEELQELYETAKDEFEIATDSTNGTTIYAASDRESARDALNQLSAVFALYTTDMASYGESHQPQQTQPDDSGSQMVSTYFDPGDIAPEVRQEVKRRVGQRVRELANAVEALEERAKDD
;
A
#
# COMPACT_ATOMS: atom_id res chain seq x y z
N MET A 1 -45.88 -40.24 11.00
CA MET A 1 -44.69 -40.50 10.15
C MET A 1 -43.50 -39.88 10.86
N PRO A 2 -42.31 -40.51 10.97
CA PRO A 2 -41.69 -41.54 10.10
C PRO A 2 -41.01 -42.72 10.86
N PRO A 3 -40.41 -43.70 10.16
CA PRO A 3 -39.40 -44.58 10.74
C PRO A 3 -37.98 -44.33 10.20
N LEU A 4 -37.02 -44.63 11.08
CA LEU A 4 -35.58 -44.66 10.93
C LEU A 4 -35.11 -45.63 9.83
N ARG A 5 -34.13 -45.24 9.02
CA ARG A 5 -33.16 -46.16 8.41
C ARG A 5 -31.77 -45.54 8.27
N THR A 6 -30.80 -46.38 8.61
CA THR A 6 -29.35 -46.23 8.69
C THR A 6 -28.66 -46.65 7.38
N PHE A 7 -27.31 -46.46 7.35
CA PHE A 7 -26.31 -46.93 6.39
C PHE A 7 -26.15 -46.08 5.11
N SER A 8 -24.97 -45.70 4.61
CA SER A 8 -23.58 -46.10 4.87
C SER A 8 -22.60 -45.03 4.32
N PRO A 9 -21.35 -44.99 4.81
CA PRO A 9 -20.27 -44.15 4.30
C PRO A 9 -19.60 -44.79 3.08
N ARG A 10 -19.32 -44.01 2.04
CA ARG A 10 -18.43 -44.44 0.94
C ARG A 10 -17.41 -43.37 0.61
N LEU A 11 -16.21 -43.64 1.11
CA LEU A 11 -14.93 -43.13 0.63
C LEU A 11 -14.82 -43.31 -0.88
N LEU A 12 -14.44 -42.26 -1.61
CA LEU A 12 -13.83 -42.37 -2.94
C LEU A 12 -13.00 -41.10 -3.26
N ARG A 13 -11.71 -41.11 -2.86
CA ARG A 13 -10.60 -40.59 -3.69
C ARG A 13 -10.40 -41.61 -4.83
N PRO A 14 -9.79 -41.30 -6.02
CA PRO A 14 -8.65 -40.41 -6.29
C PRO A 14 -8.90 -39.54 -7.57
N SER A 15 -8.06 -38.64 -8.07
CA SER A 15 -6.70 -38.85 -8.60
C SER A 15 -6.04 -37.49 -8.84
N ARG A 16 -4.81 -37.37 -8.35
CA ARG A 16 -3.87 -36.32 -8.69
C ARG A 16 -3.17 -36.70 -9.98
N THR A 17 -3.19 -35.85 -10.99
CA THR A 17 -2.27 -35.93 -12.12
C THR A 17 -1.25 -34.83 -11.93
N ILE A 18 -0.07 -35.22 -11.42
CA ILE A 18 1.12 -34.37 -11.32
C ILE A 18 1.87 -34.55 -12.63
N THR A 19 1.86 -33.53 -13.49
CA THR A 19 2.78 -33.44 -14.64
C THR A 19 3.95 -32.58 -14.23
N ALA A 20 5.13 -33.21 -14.13
CA ALA A 20 6.38 -32.58 -13.73
C ALA A 20 6.92 -31.64 -14.84
N PRO A 21 7.58 -30.52 -14.48
CA PRO A 21 8.37 -29.76 -15.43
C PRO A 21 9.71 -30.44 -15.73
N ILE A 22 10.04 -30.53 -17.02
CA ILE A 22 11.30 -31.06 -17.53
C ILE A 22 12.44 -30.14 -17.09
N ARG A 23 13.40 -30.71 -16.35
CA ARG A 23 14.68 -30.09 -16.01
C ARG A 23 15.53 -29.97 -17.27
N ASN A 24 15.80 -28.74 -17.73
CA ASN A 24 16.88 -28.48 -18.67
C ASN A 24 18.18 -28.31 -17.89
N LEU A 25 19.12 -29.24 -18.12
CA LEU A 25 20.44 -29.25 -17.53
C LEU A 25 21.35 -28.25 -18.24
N ARG A 26 22.04 -27.48 -17.41
CA ARG A 26 23.08 -26.49 -17.75
C ARG A 26 24.34 -27.20 -18.24
N PRO A 27 24.95 -26.83 -19.38
CA PRO A 27 26.32 -27.22 -19.68
C PRO A 27 27.31 -26.31 -18.96
N LEU A 28 28.23 -26.91 -18.20
CA LEU A 28 29.47 -26.30 -17.75
C LEU A 28 30.35 -26.03 -18.97
N SER A 29 30.88 -24.82 -19.09
CA SER A 29 32.00 -24.55 -19.99
C SER A 29 33.05 -23.71 -19.27
N THR A 30 34.17 -24.39 -19.00
CA THR A 30 35.42 -23.90 -18.44
C THR A 30 36.16 -23.03 -19.45
N CYS A 31 36.58 -21.82 -19.07
CA CYS A 31 37.66 -21.08 -19.75
C CYS A 31 38.38 -20.16 -18.75
N LEU A 32 39.57 -20.58 -18.33
CA LEU A 32 40.64 -19.74 -17.75
C LEU A 32 41.30 -18.92 -18.87
N PRO A 33 41.62 -17.64 -18.66
CA PRO A 33 43.05 -17.25 -18.68
C PRO A 33 43.40 -16.14 -17.67
N LYS A 34 44.45 -16.32 -16.87
CA LYS A 34 45.82 -15.79 -17.06
C LYS A 34 45.97 -14.29 -16.72
N HIS A 35 46.57 -14.05 -15.54
CA HIS A 35 47.08 -12.76 -15.08
C HIS A 35 48.19 -12.22 -16.03
N PRO A 36 48.30 -10.89 -16.15
CA PRO A 36 49.43 -10.24 -15.50
C PRO A 36 49.06 -8.91 -14.80
N SER A 37 49.70 -8.68 -13.64
CA SER A 37 49.67 -7.44 -12.86
C SER A 37 50.38 -6.28 -13.60
N PRO A 38 50.00 -5.03 -13.30
CA PRO A 38 51.03 -4.11 -12.81
C PRO A 38 50.59 -3.27 -11.61
N VAL A 39 51.60 -2.93 -10.82
CA VAL A 39 51.61 -2.14 -9.58
C VAL A 39 51.12 -0.71 -9.83
N ARG A 40 50.29 -0.17 -8.93
CA ARG A 40 50.23 1.29 -8.71
C ARG A 40 49.84 1.63 -7.28
N SER A 41 50.72 2.38 -6.65
CA SER A 41 50.64 2.88 -5.28
C SER A 41 49.63 4.02 -5.10
N THR A 42 49.36 4.27 -3.81
CA THR A 42 48.82 5.48 -3.16
C THR A 42 47.36 5.85 -3.43
N THR A 43 46.52 5.68 -2.40
CA THR A 43 46.10 6.81 -1.55
C THR A 43 44.92 6.39 -0.65
N THR A 44 45.04 6.70 0.63
CA THR A 44 44.04 6.54 1.68
C THR A 44 42.75 7.28 1.33
N LYS A 45 41.61 6.58 1.34
CA LYS A 45 40.28 7.19 1.44
C LYS A 45 39.66 6.78 2.78
N PRO A 46 39.12 7.73 3.56
CA PRO A 46 38.57 7.44 4.88
C PRO A 46 37.28 6.63 4.77
N LEU A 47 36.96 5.92 5.86
CA LEU A 47 35.64 5.36 6.09
C LEU A 47 34.60 6.48 5.95
N SER A 48 33.76 6.38 4.92
CA SER A 48 32.50 7.13 4.87
C SER A 48 31.42 6.18 5.35
N LEU A 49 31.02 6.36 6.61
CA LEU A 49 29.76 5.84 7.14
C LEU A 49 28.64 6.49 6.33
N TYR A 50 28.12 5.77 5.34
CA TYR A 50 26.96 6.21 4.59
C TYR A 50 25.71 5.86 5.41
N ALA A 51 25.18 6.86 6.11
CA ALA A 51 23.85 6.81 6.69
C ALA A 51 22.82 6.57 5.56
N PRO A 52 21.76 5.76 5.79
CA PRO A 52 20.65 5.70 4.85
C PRO A 52 19.96 7.07 4.86
N GLN A 53 20.19 7.85 3.82
CA GLN A 53 19.40 9.05 3.57
C GLN A 53 18.04 8.59 3.08
N PHE A 54 17.02 8.74 3.93
CA PHE A 54 15.63 8.75 3.48
C PHE A 54 15.53 9.71 2.30
N THR A 55 15.22 9.18 1.13
CA THR A 55 15.12 9.97 -0.09
C THR A 55 13.91 10.87 0.06
N THR A 56 14.18 12.13 0.38
CA THR A 56 13.25 13.24 0.23
C THR A 56 12.74 13.26 -1.21
N GLN A 57 11.43 13.09 -1.30
CA GLN A 57 10.55 13.19 -2.46
C GLN A 57 11.18 13.80 -3.71
N ALA A 58 11.35 12.97 -4.73
CA ALA A 58 11.50 13.43 -6.10
C ALA A 58 10.18 14.07 -6.52
N ARG A 59 10.13 15.40 -6.42
CA ARG A 59 9.08 16.24 -6.98
C ARG A 59 9.13 16.12 -8.50
N TRP A 60 8.47 15.10 -9.05
CA TRP A 60 8.15 15.09 -10.47
C TRP A 60 7.11 16.18 -10.67
N GLY A 61 7.55 17.31 -11.22
CA GLY A 61 6.63 18.35 -11.66
C GLY A 61 5.72 17.75 -12.73
N SER A 62 4.50 17.40 -12.34
CA SER A 62 3.49 16.96 -13.29
C SER A 62 2.99 18.17 -14.05
N THR A 63 3.13 18.08 -15.36
CA THR A 63 2.64 19.03 -16.36
C THR A 63 1.17 19.32 -16.10
N GLN A 64 0.86 20.47 -15.50
CA GLN A 64 -0.50 20.97 -15.41
C GLN A 64 -1.00 21.27 -16.82
N THR A 65 -1.53 20.25 -17.49
CA THR A 65 -2.46 20.46 -18.59
C THR A 65 -3.77 20.91 -17.93
N SER A 66 -3.96 22.22 -17.83
CA SER A 66 -5.20 22.88 -17.41
C SER A 66 -6.28 22.66 -18.48
N SER A 67 -6.60 21.39 -18.73
CA SER A 67 -7.50 20.95 -19.80
C SER A 67 -8.89 20.68 -19.21
N GLY A 68 -9.64 21.74 -18.88
CA GLY A 68 -11.10 21.65 -18.67
C GLY A 68 -11.62 20.63 -17.63
N LYS A 69 -10.76 20.03 -16.80
CA LYS A 69 -11.14 19.07 -15.77
C LYS A 69 -11.92 19.77 -14.68
N SER A 70 -13.04 19.18 -14.25
CA SER A 70 -13.83 19.73 -13.16
C SER A 70 -13.09 19.60 -11.82
N GLN A 71 -13.45 20.42 -10.83
CA GLN A 71 -12.90 20.31 -9.47
C GLN A 71 -13.04 18.88 -8.92
N ALA A 72 -14.16 18.22 -9.21
CA ALA A 72 -14.38 16.82 -8.84
C ALA A 72 -13.36 15.88 -9.48
N ASP A 73 -13.01 16.10 -10.76
CA ASP A 73 -12.04 15.26 -11.46
C ASP A 73 -10.64 15.40 -10.89
N LEU A 74 -10.25 16.62 -10.49
CA LEU A 74 -8.94 16.86 -9.86
C LEU A 74 -8.83 16.17 -8.49
N MET A 75 -9.90 16.22 -7.69
CA MET A 75 -9.94 15.54 -6.39
C MET A 75 -9.95 14.01 -6.55
N VAL A 76 -10.66 13.51 -7.57
CA VAL A 76 -10.66 12.07 -7.90
C VAL A 76 -9.29 11.63 -8.38
N GLU A 77 -8.57 12.47 -9.12
CA GLU A 77 -7.19 12.20 -9.57
C GLU A 77 -6.23 12.05 -8.37
N GLU A 78 -6.28 12.97 -7.40
CA GLU A 78 -5.48 12.86 -6.16
C GLU A 78 -5.84 11.60 -5.35
N LEU A 79 -7.13 11.33 -5.16
CA LEU A 79 -7.57 10.11 -4.47
C LEU A 79 -7.22 8.84 -5.23
N GLN A 80 -7.17 8.89 -6.56
CA GLN A 80 -6.73 7.78 -7.39
C GLN A 80 -5.26 7.48 -7.15
N GLU A 81 -4.41 8.50 -7.12
CA GLU A 81 -2.97 8.33 -6.87
C GLU A 81 -2.71 7.69 -5.49
N LEU A 82 -3.43 8.15 -4.47
CA LEU A 82 -3.38 7.55 -3.13
C LEU A 82 -3.91 6.11 -3.10
N TYR A 83 -4.96 5.82 -3.88
CA TYR A 83 -5.49 4.46 -3.98
C TYR A 83 -4.52 3.51 -4.67
N GLU A 84 -3.87 3.91 -5.76
CA GLU A 84 -2.86 3.07 -6.41
C GLU A 84 -1.68 2.81 -5.47
N THR A 85 -1.21 3.84 -4.75
CA THR A 85 -0.15 3.66 -3.74
C THR A 85 -0.58 2.67 -2.65
N ALA A 86 -1.77 2.85 -2.08
CA ALA A 86 -2.27 1.95 -1.03
C ALA A 86 -2.49 0.52 -1.53
N LYS A 87 -2.85 0.36 -2.80
CA LYS A 87 -3.01 -0.96 -3.44
C LYS A 87 -1.65 -1.64 -3.65
N ASP A 88 -0.65 -0.91 -4.13
CA ASP A 88 0.71 -1.44 -4.32
C ASP A 88 1.28 -1.92 -2.98
N GLU A 89 1.15 -1.12 -1.92
CA GLU A 89 1.58 -1.50 -0.56
C GLU A 89 0.81 -2.72 -0.03
N PHE A 90 -0.51 -2.81 -0.30
CA PHE A 90 -1.31 -3.98 0.06
C PHE A 90 -0.88 -5.25 -0.68
N GLU A 91 -0.51 -5.16 -1.96
CA GLU A 91 0.00 -6.30 -2.73
C GLU A 91 1.33 -6.79 -2.15
N ILE A 92 2.25 -5.87 -1.81
CA ILE A 92 3.51 -6.20 -1.13
C ILE A 92 3.23 -6.89 0.22
N ALA A 93 2.33 -6.32 1.02
CA ALA A 93 1.96 -6.87 2.33
C ALA A 93 1.36 -8.28 2.22
N THR A 94 0.54 -8.53 1.20
CA THR A 94 -0.05 -9.83 0.93
C THR A 94 1.01 -10.86 0.54
N ASP A 95 1.91 -10.51 -0.37
CA ASP A 95 2.98 -11.38 -0.83
C ASP A 95 3.98 -11.71 0.28
N SER A 96 4.39 -10.72 1.07
CA SER A 96 5.27 -10.91 2.23
C SER A 96 4.64 -11.76 3.33
N THR A 97 3.35 -11.56 3.61
CA THR A 97 2.60 -12.38 4.60
C THR A 97 2.49 -13.82 4.12
N ASN A 98 2.10 -14.04 2.85
CA ASN A 98 2.03 -15.38 2.26
C ASN A 98 3.40 -16.09 2.20
N GLY A 99 4.47 -15.32 2.06
CA GLY A 99 5.85 -15.80 2.06
C GLY A 99 6.46 -16.00 3.45
N THR A 100 5.71 -15.69 4.53
CA THR A 100 6.18 -15.71 5.92
C THR A 100 7.54 -14.98 6.07
N THR A 101 7.66 -13.84 5.39
CA THR A 101 8.92 -13.08 5.40
C THR A 101 9.04 -12.27 6.70
N ILE A 102 10.27 -11.90 7.06
CA ILE A 102 10.52 -11.00 8.19
C ILE A 102 9.99 -9.58 7.97
N TYR A 103 9.60 -9.23 6.74
CA TYR A 103 9.07 -7.93 6.37
C TYR A 103 7.55 -7.86 6.47
N ALA A 104 6.87 -9.01 6.58
CA ALA A 104 5.41 -9.08 6.56
C ALA A 104 4.72 -8.16 7.58
N ALA A 105 5.28 -8.02 8.78
CA ALA A 105 4.72 -7.11 9.78
C ALA A 105 4.89 -5.63 9.38
N SER A 106 6.06 -5.26 8.83
CA SER A 106 6.32 -3.89 8.38
C SER A 106 5.49 -3.54 7.16
N ASP A 107 5.37 -4.46 6.20
CA ASP A 107 4.63 -4.22 4.95
C ASP A 107 3.13 -4.07 5.22
N ARG A 108 2.56 -4.85 6.16
CA ARG A 108 1.17 -4.66 6.61
C ARG A 108 0.96 -3.28 7.24
N GLU A 109 1.91 -2.80 8.03
CA GLU A 109 1.83 -1.44 8.59
C GLU A 109 1.85 -0.39 7.48
N SER A 110 2.75 -0.52 6.49
CA SER A 110 2.78 0.38 5.32
C SER A 110 1.45 0.41 4.58
N ALA A 111 0.82 -0.76 4.35
CA ALA A 111 -0.50 -0.83 3.71
C ALA A 111 -1.60 -0.15 4.54
N ARG A 112 -1.54 -0.29 5.87
CA ARG A 112 -2.47 0.35 6.81
C ARG A 112 -2.29 1.87 6.82
N ASP A 113 -1.05 2.35 6.86
CA ASP A 113 -0.73 3.78 6.83
C ASP A 113 -1.18 4.42 5.51
N ALA A 114 -0.92 3.78 4.37
CA ALA A 114 -1.36 4.26 3.07
C ALA A 114 -2.90 4.31 2.97
N LEU A 115 -3.60 3.29 3.49
CA LEU A 115 -5.07 3.28 3.57
C LEU A 115 -5.60 4.39 4.50
N ASN A 116 -4.95 4.63 5.64
CA ASN A 116 -5.32 5.69 6.58
C ASN A 116 -5.17 7.06 5.92
N GLN A 117 -4.10 7.29 5.15
CA GLN A 117 -3.92 8.52 4.39
C GLN A 117 -5.03 8.70 3.34
N LEU A 118 -5.31 7.66 2.54
CA LEU A 118 -6.40 7.68 1.56
C LEU A 118 -7.74 7.99 2.22
N SER A 119 -8.03 7.35 3.36
CA SER A 119 -9.27 7.52 4.11
C SER A 119 -9.39 8.92 4.71
N ALA A 120 -8.30 9.48 5.22
CA ALA A 120 -8.25 10.83 5.77
C ALA A 120 -8.55 11.89 4.69
N VAL A 121 -7.89 11.80 3.52
CA VAL A 121 -8.14 12.72 2.40
C VAL A 121 -9.56 12.54 1.86
N PHE A 122 -10.03 11.29 1.71
CA PHE A 122 -11.38 11.01 1.29
C PHE A 122 -12.43 11.59 2.25
N ALA A 123 -12.22 11.43 3.56
CA ALA A 123 -13.10 12.00 4.57
C ALA A 123 -13.07 13.53 4.51
N LEU A 124 -11.90 14.15 4.38
CA LEU A 124 -11.75 15.60 4.29
C LEU A 124 -12.51 16.18 3.09
N TYR A 125 -12.49 15.50 1.95
CA TYR A 125 -13.17 15.91 0.72
C TYR A 125 -14.65 15.56 0.64
N THR A 126 -15.12 14.56 1.38
CA THR A 126 -16.50 14.08 1.27
C THR A 126 -17.36 14.37 2.50
N THR A 127 -16.74 14.74 3.62
CA THR A 127 -17.46 15.16 4.83
C THR A 127 -18.02 16.56 4.63
N ASP A 128 -19.27 16.75 5.04
CA ASP A 128 -19.92 18.05 5.04
C ASP A 128 -19.48 18.82 6.29
N MET A 129 -18.68 19.88 6.10
CA MET A 129 -18.17 20.72 7.18
C MET A 129 -19.24 21.65 7.78
N ALA A 130 -20.49 21.63 7.31
CA ALA A 130 -21.60 22.38 7.91
C ALA A 130 -21.95 21.93 9.35
N SER A 131 -21.39 20.80 9.82
CA SER A 131 -21.55 20.31 11.19
C SER A 131 -20.38 20.68 12.13
N TYR A 132 -19.34 21.36 11.67
CA TYR A 132 -18.16 21.73 12.48
C TYR A 132 -18.23 23.15 13.08
N GLY A 133 -19.44 23.70 13.23
CA GLY A 133 -19.68 25.00 13.86
C GLY A 133 -19.72 25.00 15.39
N GLU A 134 -19.68 23.85 16.07
CA GLU A 134 -19.87 23.80 17.53
C GLU A 134 -18.97 22.76 18.18
N SER A 135 -18.12 23.22 19.10
CA SER A 135 -17.21 22.47 19.99
C SER A 135 -15.81 22.05 19.47
N HIS A 136 -14.92 23.04 19.29
CA HIS A 136 -13.49 22.85 19.58
C HIS A 136 -13.04 23.87 20.61
N GLN A 137 -13.09 23.47 21.88
CA GLN A 137 -12.40 24.15 22.99
C GLN A 137 -10.94 23.65 23.00
N PRO A 138 -9.93 24.53 23.10
CA PRO A 138 -8.53 24.13 23.02
C PRO A 138 -8.13 23.50 24.36
N GLN A 139 -7.95 22.18 24.39
CA GLN A 139 -7.30 21.53 25.53
C GLN A 139 -5.87 21.15 25.16
N GLN A 140 -4.97 21.94 25.74
CA GLN A 140 -3.51 21.84 25.67
C GLN A 140 -3.03 20.48 26.18
N THR A 141 -2.25 19.77 25.37
CA THR A 141 -1.28 18.77 25.85
C THR A 141 0.00 18.88 25.03
N GLN A 142 1.12 18.61 25.70
CA GLN A 142 2.50 19.04 25.47
C GLN A 142 3.16 18.65 24.11
N PRO A 143 4.30 19.30 23.78
CA PRO A 143 5.05 19.03 22.56
C PRO A 143 6.03 17.87 22.80
N ASP A 144 5.71 16.69 22.30
CA ASP A 144 6.70 15.66 22.00
C ASP A 144 6.53 15.23 20.54
N ASP A 145 7.62 15.41 19.79
CA ASP A 145 8.09 14.81 18.53
C ASP A 145 7.20 13.80 17.76
N SER A 146 5.89 14.02 17.69
CA SER A 146 4.98 13.29 16.83
C SER A 146 4.79 14.14 15.60
N GLY A 147 5.49 13.75 14.53
CA GLY A 147 5.17 14.21 13.19
C GLY A 147 3.73 13.84 12.87
N SER A 148 2.77 14.69 13.28
CA SER A 148 1.52 14.82 12.55
C SER A 148 1.95 15.15 11.14
N GLN A 149 2.05 14.11 10.32
CA GLN A 149 2.19 14.21 8.89
C GLN A 149 0.94 14.96 8.45
N MET A 150 1.06 16.30 8.46
CA MET A 150 0.03 17.22 8.07
C MET A 150 -0.27 16.82 6.64
N VAL A 151 -1.40 16.15 6.43
CA VAL A 151 -1.79 15.68 5.11
C VAL A 151 -2.04 16.95 4.30
N SER A 152 -1.02 17.36 3.56
CA SER A 152 -1.03 18.58 2.76
C SER A 152 -1.90 18.32 1.54
N THR A 153 -3.22 18.32 1.74
CA THR A 153 -4.20 18.19 0.67
C THR A 153 -4.18 19.42 -0.22
N TYR A 154 -4.37 19.23 -1.51
CA TYR A 154 -4.30 20.31 -2.49
C TYR A 154 -5.49 21.28 -2.42
N PHE A 155 -6.62 20.82 -1.87
CA PHE A 155 -7.86 21.60 -1.77
C PHE A 155 -8.25 21.92 -0.31
N ASP A 156 -8.74 23.14 -0.08
CA ASP A 156 -9.36 23.51 1.20
C ASP A 156 -10.73 22.83 1.31
N PRO A 157 -10.98 22.01 2.34
CA PRO A 157 -12.26 21.36 2.55
C PRO A 157 -13.41 22.34 2.79
N GLY A 158 -13.17 23.64 3.07
CA GLY A 158 -14.22 24.65 3.20
C GLY A 158 -14.84 25.09 1.87
N ASP A 159 -14.09 25.03 0.77
CA ASP A 159 -14.47 25.62 -0.52
C ASP A 159 -15.12 24.61 -1.49
N ILE A 160 -15.34 23.37 -1.05
CA ILE A 160 -15.88 22.29 -1.89
C ILE A 160 -17.41 22.34 -1.87
N ALA A 161 -18.03 22.58 -3.03
CA ALA A 161 -19.48 22.53 -3.19
C ALA A 161 -20.04 21.12 -2.86
N PRO A 162 -21.22 21.02 -2.23
CA PRO A 162 -21.78 19.74 -1.79
C PRO A 162 -22.00 18.76 -2.95
N GLU A 163 -22.31 19.27 -4.15
CA GLU A 163 -22.46 18.47 -5.38
C GLU A 163 -21.14 17.78 -5.77
N VAL A 164 -20.02 18.49 -5.66
CA VAL A 164 -18.68 17.95 -5.93
C VAL A 164 -18.32 16.86 -4.93
N ARG A 165 -18.62 17.07 -3.64
CA ARG A 165 -18.38 16.06 -2.58
C ARG A 165 -19.12 14.76 -2.86
N GLN A 166 -20.39 14.86 -3.25
CA GLN A 166 -21.20 13.69 -3.55
C GLN A 166 -20.66 12.93 -4.77
N GLU A 167 -20.17 13.63 -5.79
CA GLU A 167 -19.58 12.99 -6.95
C GLU A 167 -18.28 12.27 -6.62
N VAL A 168 -17.39 12.91 -5.85
CA VAL A 168 -16.15 12.27 -5.35
C VAL A 168 -16.48 11.03 -4.52
N LYS A 169 -17.44 11.16 -3.58
CA LYS A 169 -17.93 10.05 -2.74
C LYS A 169 -18.45 8.89 -3.57
N ARG A 170 -19.23 9.16 -4.63
CA ARG A 170 -19.79 8.14 -5.52
C ARG A 170 -18.70 7.40 -6.30
N ARG A 171 -17.67 8.10 -6.78
CA ARG A 171 -16.60 7.50 -7.61
C ARG A 171 -15.56 6.73 -6.81
N VAL A 172 -15.22 7.20 -5.62
CA VAL A 172 -14.08 6.68 -4.85
C VAL A 172 -14.53 5.84 -3.64
N GLY A 173 -15.72 6.10 -3.09
CA GLY A 173 -16.15 5.50 -1.82
C GLY A 173 -16.27 3.98 -1.83
N GLN A 174 -16.67 3.37 -2.96
CA GLN A 174 -16.68 1.91 -3.07
C GLN A 174 -15.26 1.32 -2.95
N ARG A 175 -14.30 1.90 -3.66
CA ARG A 175 -12.92 1.41 -3.74
C ARG A 175 -12.19 1.54 -2.41
N VAL A 176 -12.40 2.66 -1.71
CA VAL A 176 -11.86 2.86 -0.35
C VAL A 176 -12.38 1.78 0.60
N ARG A 177 -13.69 1.48 0.56
CA ARG A 177 -14.28 0.45 1.42
C ARG A 177 -13.82 -0.95 1.07
N GLU A 178 -13.70 -1.26 -0.22
CA GLU A 178 -13.17 -2.56 -0.67
C GLU A 178 -11.74 -2.78 -0.20
N LEU A 179 -10.87 -1.78 -0.38
CA LEU A 179 -9.49 -1.85 0.08
C LEU A 179 -9.41 -1.95 1.61
N ALA A 180 -10.22 -1.17 2.35
CA ALA A 180 -10.26 -1.24 3.80
C ALA A 180 -10.62 -2.64 4.32
N ASN A 181 -11.67 -3.25 3.76
CA ASN A 181 -12.06 -4.61 4.12
C ASN A 181 -10.97 -5.62 3.76
N ALA A 182 -10.24 -5.41 2.65
CA ALA A 182 -9.16 -6.29 2.23
C ALA A 182 -7.95 -6.22 3.18
N VAL A 183 -7.55 -5.00 3.61
CA VAL A 183 -6.49 -4.81 4.60
C VAL A 183 -6.89 -5.44 5.94
N GLU A 184 -8.12 -5.21 6.41
CA GLU A 184 -8.62 -5.81 7.66
C GLU A 184 -8.58 -7.34 7.62
N ALA A 185 -9.05 -7.95 6.52
CA ALA A 185 -9.01 -9.40 6.35
C ALA A 185 -7.57 -9.95 6.29
N LEU A 186 -6.64 -9.20 5.68
CA LEU A 186 -5.21 -9.56 5.68
C LEU A 186 -4.63 -9.53 7.09
N GLU A 187 -4.95 -8.50 7.87
CA GLU A 187 -4.52 -8.36 9.27
C GLU A 187 -5.10 -9.46 10.18
N GLU A 188 -6.38 -9.81 9.99
CA GLU A 188 -7.01 -10.91 10.75
C GLU A 188 -6.29 -12.23 10.48
N ARG A 189 -6.11 -12.58 9.20
CA ARG A 189 -5.39 -13.80 8.81
C ARG A 189 -3.96 -13.83 9.37
N ALA A 190 -3.26 -12.71 9.35
CA ALA A 190 -1.88 -12.63 9.82
C ALA A 190 -1.74 -12.71 11.35
N LYS A 191 -2.83 -12.54 12.12
CA LYS A 191 -2.81 -12.76 13.58
C LYS A 191 -2.90 -14.25 13.93
N ASP A 192 -3.38 -15.08 13.00
CA ASP A 192 -3.58 -16.51 13.18
C ASP A 192 -2.38 -17.37 12.72
N ASP A 193 -1.40 -16.78 12.00
CA ASP A 193 -0.13 -17.41 11.56
C ASP A 193 0.98 -17.31 12.64
#